data_AF-A0A453DGU8-F1
#
_entry.id   AF-A0A453DGU8-F1
#
_cell.length_a   1.000
_cell.length_b   1.000
_cell.length_c   1.000
_cell.angle_alpha   90.00
_cell.angle_beta   90.00
_cell.angle_gamma   90.00
#
_symmetry.space_group_name_H-M   'P 1'
#
loop_
_entity.id
_entity.type
_entity.pdbx_description
1 polymer ?
#
loop_
_entity_poly.entity_id
_entity_poly.type
_entity_poly.pdbx_seq_one_letter_code
_entity_poly.pdbx_strand_id
1 'polypeptide(L)'
;MPQVMVVARNFMDMVAALPAAKLDMLYDSAFICEAVLRSFPPLAKKYVIQMLYVSAPMPAAAMQEWVLDEYASKHKVAIDRLLQLRVFVEVRDRRKEVSYKMNNKFQANMQKYLVSGGCLPREPLPFSVTGRLPTLVELENYALDQWECFLLQLINSSQVEKGTTFSSSMMKTFQRGLLSSRDGEAAKLSENGFQFLLMETNAQLWYIMREYISSAEVLVSFYL
;
A
#
# COMPACT_ATOMS: atom_id res chain seq x y z
N MET A 1 -3.71 -22.33 -22.69
CA MET A 1 -4.38 -21.63 -21.57
C MET A 1 -3.87 -20.21 -21.54
N PRO A 2 -4.72 -19.19 -21.68
CA PRO A 2 -4.26 -17.80 -21.65
C PRO A 2 -3.78 -17.49 -20.24
N GLN A 3 -2.52 -17.06 -20.15
CA GLN A 3 -1.95 -16.55 -18.91
C GLN A 3 -2.66 -15.25 -18.59
N VAL A 4 -3.54 -15.27 -17.59
CA VAL A 4 -4.07 -14.05 -16.96
C VAL A 4 -2.89 -13.39 -16.25
N MET A 5 -2.17 -12.55 -16.99
CA MET A 5 -1.03 -11.82 -16.48
C MET A 5 -1.51 -10.74 -15.51
N VAL A 6 -1.12 -10.94 -14.26
CA VAL A 6 -0.90 -9.90 -13.25
C VAL A 6 -2.18 -9.26 -12.72
N VAL A 7 -2.79 -9.97 -11.76
CA VAL A 7 -3.35 -9.35 -10.54
C VAL A 7 -2.44 -8.17 -10.20
N ALA A 8 -2.99 -6.95 -10.18
CA ALA A 8 -2.25 -5.73 -9.88
C ALA A 8 -1.14 -6.03 -8.88
N ARG A 9 0.13 -5.83 -9.27
CA ARG A 9 1.28 -6.00 -8.36
C ARG A 9 0.87 -5.37 -7.04
N ASN A 10 0.76 -6.20 -6.00
CA ASN A 10 0.15 -5.78 -4.73
C ASN A 10 0.88 -4.50 -4.30
N PHE A 11 0.17 -3.46 -3.88
CA PHE A 11 0.79 -2.21 -3.43
C PHE A 11 1.95 -2.48 -2.45
N MET A 12 1.79 -3.51 -1.61
CA MET A 12 2.83 -3.97 -0.69
C MET A 12 4.08 -4.53 -1.38
N ASP A 13 3.97 -5.15 -2.56
CA ASP A 13 5.12 -5.57 -3.36
C ASP A 13 5.86 -4.35 -3.94
N MET A 14 5.15 -3.27 -4.29
CA MET A 14 5.79 -1.99 -4.66
C MET A 14 6.54 -1.41 -3.48
N VAL A 15 5.91 -1.36 -2.29
CA VAL A 15 6.56 -0.86 -1.06
C VAL A 15 7.77 -1.71 -0.70
N ALA A 16 7.67 -3.04 -0.78
CA ALA A 16 8.77 -3.96 -0.52
C ALA A 16 9.95 -3.82 -1.52
N ALA A 17 9.69 -3.30 -2.72
CA ALA A 17 10.74 -3.02 -3.70
C ALA A 17 11.48 -1.69 -3.44
N LEU A 18 11.04 -0.89 -2.48
CA LEU A 18 11.69 0.37 -2.16
C LEU A 18 13.08 0.12 -1.50
N PRO A 19 14.06 1.01 -1.74
CA PRO A 19 15.34 0.96 -1.06
C PRO A 19 15.19 0.99 0.47
N ALA A 20 16.13 0.32 1.14
CA ALA A 20 16.28 0.27 2.59
C ALA A 20 16.03 1.61 3.30
N ALA A 21 16.72 2.66 2.82
CA ALA A 21 16.65 3.99 3.42
C ALA A 21 15.25 4.60 3.31
N LYS A 22 14.54 4.38 2.20
CA LYS A 22 13.15 4.84 2.03
C LYS A 22 12.21 4.10 2.96
N LEU A 23 12.35 2.78 3.09
CA LEU A 23 11.56 1.98 4.04
C LEU A 23 11.76 2.44 5.49
N ASP A 24 13.01 2.70 5.90
CA ASP A 24 13.29 3.21 7.24
C ASP A 24 12.73 4.62 7.49
N MET A 25 12.63 5.47 6.47
CA MET A 25 11.94 6.77 6.58
C MET A 25 10.42 6.61 6.68
N LEU A 26 9.83 5.66 5.94
CA LEU A 26 8.40 5.36 6.04
C LEU A 26 8.01 4.90 7.45
N TYR A 27 8.91 4.17 8.12
CA TYR A 27 8.71 3.72 9.50
C TYR A 27 8.87 4.78 10.58
N ASP A 28 9.15 6.05 10.23
CA ASP A 28 9.00 7.17 11.17
C ASP A 28 7.52 7.47 11.47
N SER A 29 6.61 7.12 10.56
CA SER A 29 5.17 7.28 10.75
C SER A 29 4.51 6.05 11.37
N ALA A 30 3.90 6.22 12.54
CA ALA A 30 3.15 5.16 13.22
C ALA A 30 2.00 4.58 12.37
N PHE A 31 1.36 5.40 11.53
CA PHE A 31 0.28 4.96 10.64
C PHE A 31 0.76 3.99 9.58
N ILE A 32 1.98 4.21 9.07
CA ILE A 32 2.56 3.31 8.07
C ILE A 32 2.94 1.99 8.73
N CYS A 33 3.49 2.02 9.95
CA CYS A 33 3.74 0.81 10.73
C CYS A 33 2.45 0.00 10.95
N GLU A 34 1.35 0.68 11.29
CA GLU A 34 0.03 0.07 11.47
C GLU A 34 -0.53 -0.52 10.17
N ALA A 35 -0.46 0.22 9.06
CA ALA A 35 -0.91 -0.25 7.74
C ALA A 35 -0.12 -1.49 7.28
N VAL A 36 1.21 -1.46 7.45
CA VAL A 36 2.09 -2.59 7.16
C VAL A 36 1.72 -3.77 8.04
N LEU A 37 1.49 -3.57 9.35
CA LEU A 37 1.03 -4.64 10.23
C LEU A 37 -0.29 -5.26 9.75
N ARG A 38 -1.25 -4.44 9.29
CA ARG A 38 -2.54 -4.94 8.79
C ARG A 38 -2.40 -5.78 7.52
N SER A 39 -1.45 -5.47 6.65
CA SER A 39 -1.24 -6.18 5.38
C SER A 39 -0.64 -7.59 5.52
N PHE A 40 0.00 -7.90 6.67
CA PHE A 40 0.67 -9.18 6.84
C PHE A 40 -0.32 -10.36 6.93
N PRO A 41 0.10 -11.58 6.57
CA PRO A 41 -0.67 -12.78 6.88
C PRO A 41 -0.75 -13.01 8.41
N PRO A 42 -1.76 -13.76 8.91
CA PRO A 42 -1.97 -13.94 10.35
C PRO A 42 -0.74 -14.41 11.13
N LEU A 43 0.04 -15.33 10.55
CA LEU A 43 1.25 -15.86 11.19
C LEU A 43 2.36 -14.81 11.35
N ALA A 44 2.55 -13.94 10.36
CA ALA A 44 3.51 -12.84 10.46
C ALA A 44 3.07 -11.81 11.52
N LYS A 45 1.77 -11.50 11.61
CA LYS A 45 1.25 -10.63 12.68
C LYS A 45 1.53 -11.19 14.06
N LYS A 46 1.33 -12.50 14.26
CA LYS A 46 1.66 -13.19 15.53
C LYS A 46 3.13 -12.97 15.90
N TYR A 47 4.06 -13.18 14.97
CA TYR A 47 5.49 -12.99 15.24
C TYR A 47 5.84 -11.55 15.60
N VAL A 48 5.25 -10.57 14.89
CA VAL A 48 5.46 -9.16 15.20
C VAL A 48 5.00 -8.85 16.63
N ILE A 49 3.81 -9.32 17.03
CA ILE A 49 3.29 -9.07 18.38
C ILE A 49 4.18 -9.75 19.44
N GLN A 50 4.61 -10.99 19.22
CA GLN A 50 5.49 -11.71 20.14
C GLN A 50 6.85 -11.04 20.30
N MET A 51 7.43 -10.53 19.20
CA MET A 51 8.74 -9.87 19.20
C MET A 51 8.69 -8.41 19.64
N LEU A 52 7.50 -7.82 19.82
CA LEU A 52 7.35 -6.38 20.04
C LEU A 52 8.08 -5.88 21.29
N TYR A 53 8.16 -6.66 22.35
CA TYR A 53 8.87 -6.32 23.59
C TYR A 53 10.18 -7.10 23.78
N VAL A 54 10.59 -7.87 22.78
CA VAL A 54 11.87 -8.59 22.81
C VAL A 54 12.96 -7.65 22.35
N SER A 55 13.92 -7.37 23.23
CA SER A 55 15.04 -6.47 22.96
C SER A 55 16.23 -7.18 22.29
N ALA A 56 16.41 -8.47 22.57
CA ALA A 56 17.48 -9.29 22.03
C ALA A 56 17.11 -9.91 20.67
N PRO A 57 18.09 -10.16 19.77
CA PRO A 57 17.86 -10.97 18.58
C PRO A 57 17.36 -12.38 18.93
N MET A 58 16.37 -12.89 18.19
CA MET A 58 15.80 -14.23 18.38
C MET A 58 16.37 -15.19 17.32
N PRO A 59 17.04 -16.29 17.71
CA PRO A 59 17.49 -17.31 16.76
C PRO A 59 16.38 -17.83 15.84
N ALA A 60 16.70 -18.00 14.55
CA ALA A 60 15.76 -18.50 13.56
C ALA A 60 15.24 -19.91 13.88
N ALA A 61 16.09 -20.78 14.41
CA ALA A 61 15.72 -22.13 14.84
C ALA A 61 14.63 -22.11 15.94
N ALA A 62 14.77 -21.23 16.93
CA ALA A 62 13.78 -21.08 18.00
C ALA A 62 12.44 -20.54 17.48
N MET A 63 12.43 -19.64 16.49
CA MET A 63 11.19 -19.19 15.86
C MET A 63 10.51 -20.29 15.04
N GLN A 64 11.28 -21.23 14.48
CA GLN A 64 10.74 -22.36 13.73
C GLN A 64 9.97 -23.33 14.65
N GLU A 65 10.42 -23.50 15.90
CA GLU A 65 9.75 -24.31 16.93
C GLU A 65 8.38 -23.74 17.37
N TRP A 66 8.06 -22.48 17.06
CA TRP A 66 6.76 -21.88 17.38
C TRP A 66 5.61 -22.36 16.49
N VAL A 67 5.91 -23.25 15.54
CA VAL A 67 5.00 -23.72 14.50
C VAL A 67 5.13 -25.24 14.37
N LEU A 68 4.00 -25.92 14.17
CA LEU A 68 3.99 -27.35 13.85
C LEU A 68 4.56 -27.58 12.45
N ASP A 69 5.20 -28.73 12.22
CA ASP A 69 5.86 -29.07 10.96
C ASP A 69 4.93 -28.96 9.73
N GLU A 70 3.64 -29.25 9.90
CA GLU A 70 2.60 -29.11 8.86
C GLU A 70 2.46 -27.69 8.31
N TYR A 71 2.89 -26.67 9.06
CA TYR A 71 2.82 -25.25 8.69
C TYR A 71 4.18 -24.63 8.37
N ALA A 72 5.24 -25.42 8.21
CA ALA A 72 6.59 -24.94 7.89
C ALA A 72 6.64 -24.08 6.62
N SER A 73 5.83 -24.41 5.61
CA SER A 73 5.70 -23.60 4.38
C SER A 73 5.15 -22.19 4.66
N LYS A 74 4.12 -22.09 5.51
CA LYS A 74 3.53 -20.81 5.92
C LYS A 74 4.51 -20.00 6.78
N HIS A 75 5.28 -20.66 7.64
CA HIS A 75 6.36 -20.03 8.40
C HIS A 75 7.36 -19.35 7.46
N LYS A 76 7.85 -20.07 6.44
CA LYS A 76 8.81 -19.52 5.47
C LYS A 76 8.26 -18.28 4.76
N VAL A 77 7.01 -18.33 4.29
CA VAL A 77 6.35 -17.18 3.64
C VAL A 77 6.19 -16.00 4.60
N ALA A 78 5.83 -16.25 5.86
CA ALA A 78 5.68 -15.19 6.86
C ALA A 78 7.01 -14.49 7.15
N ILE A 79 8.10 -15.25 7.35
CA ILE A 79 9.43 -14.70 7.58
C ILE A 79 9.93 -13.93 6.36
N ASP A 80 9.80 -14.49 5.16
CA ASP A 80 10.19 -13.83 3.91
C ASP A 80 9.49 -12.48 3.74
N ARG A 81 8.17 -12.40 4.01
CA ARG A 81 7.44 -11.13 3.97
C ARG A 81 7.91 -10.12 5.02
N LEU A 82 8.24 -10.57 6.23
CA LEU A 82 8.75 -9.70 7.30
C LEU A 82 10.15 -9.14 6.97
N LEU A 83 10.98 -9.93 6.29
CA LEU A 83 12.31 -9.52 5.83
C LEU A 83 12.22 -8.58 4.62
N GLN A 84 11.36 -8.87 3.64
CA GLN A 84 11.15 -8.03 2.45
C GLN A 84 10.73 -6.61 2.82
N LEU A 85 9.83 -6.48 3.79
CA LEU A 85 9.41 -5.17 4.28
C LEU A 85 10.37 -4.59 5.33
N ARG A 86 11.45 -5.29 5.71
CA ARG A 86 12.39 -4.85 6.75
C ARG A 86 11.75 -4.55 8.10
N VAL A 87 10.66 -5.24 8.41
CA VAL A 87 10.11 -5.27 9.77
C VAL A 87 11.02 -6.11 10.66
N PHE A 88 11.52 -7.23 10.12
CA PHE A 88 12.63 -7.97 10.69
C PHE A 88 13.91 -7.67 9.94
N VAL A 89 15.01 -7.64 10.68
CA VAL A 89 16.38 -7.50 10.19
C VAL A 89 17.14 -8.76 10.57
N GLU A 90 17.77 -9.38 9.58
CA GLU A 90 18.62 -10.55 9.76
C GLU A 90 19.96 -10.13 10.38
N VAL A 91 20.32 -10.74 11.50
CA VAL A 91 21.59 -10.58 12.17
C VAL A 91 22.31 -11.93 12.14
N ARG A 92 23.49 -11.95 11.54
CA ARG A 92 24.36 -13.13 11.51
C ARG A 92 25.45 -12.99 12.54
N ASP A 93 25.54 -13.96 13.44
CA ASP A 93 26.62 -14.02 14.42
C ASP A 93 27.91 -14.59 13.76
N ARG A 94 29.05 -14.49 14.47
CA ARG A 94 30.36 -15.04 14.07
C ARG A 94 30.30 -16.54 13.73
N ARG A 95 29.36 -17.27 14.32
CA ARG A 95 29.08 -18.69 14.04
C ARG A 95 28.24 -18.96 12.80
N LYS A 96 27.87 -17.90 12.04
CA LYS A 96 26.93 -17.93 10.90
C LYS A 96 25.51 -18.37 11.26
N GLU A 97 25.16 -18.36 12.55
CA GLU A 97 23.79 -18.56 12.99
C GLU A 97 22.94 -17.33 12.67
N VAL A 98 21.76 -17.58 12.13
CA VAL A 98 20.82 -16.53 11.73
C VAL A 98 19.90 -16.22 12.90
N SER A 99 19.85 -14.96 13.29
CA SER A 99 18.89 -14.43 14.26
C SER A 99 18.09 -13.29 13.65
N TYR A 100 16.85 -13.13 14.08
CA TYR A 100 15.98 -12.05 13.65
C TYR A 100 15.83 -11.02 14.77
N LYS A 101 15.98 -9.75 14.40
CA LYS A 101 15.69 -8.62 15.28
C LYS A 101 14.63 -7.73 14.64
N MET A 102 13.74 -7.15 15.42
CA MET A 102 12.78 -6.18 14.91
C MET A 102 13.48 -4.84 14.55
N ASN A 103 12.99 -4.18 13.51
CA ASN A 103 13.41 -2.81 13.20
C ASN A 103 13.06 -1.87 14.37
N ASN A 104 14.05 -1.15 14.89
CA ASN A 104 13.89 -0.31 16.09
C ASN A 104 12.81 0.78 15.90
N LYS A 105 12.71 1.39 14.71
CA LYS A 105 11.71 2.44 14.43
C LYS A 105 10.30 1.85 14.44
N PHE A 106 10.12 0.73 13.73
CA PHE A 106 8.86 0.00 13.69
C PHE A 106 8.44 -0.46 15.10
N GLN A 107 9.38 -1.02 15.87
CA GLN A 107 9.15 -1.49 17.23
C GLN A 107 8.71 -0.34 18.15
N ALA A 108 9.44 0.78 18.16
CA ALA A 108 9.13 1.92 19.01
C ALA A 108 7.77 2.55 18.66
N ASN A 109 7.47 2.71 17.36
CA ASN A 109 6.20 3.26 16.91
C ASN A 109 5.02 2.33 17.24
N MET A 110 5.17 1.02 17.08
CA MET A 110 4.12 0.06 17.44
C MET A 110 3.90 -0.03 18.95
N GLN A 111 4.95 0.02 19.77
CA GLN A 111 4.82 0.09 21.23
C GLN A 111 4.08 1.35 21.66
N LYS A 112 4.47 2.51 21.12
CA LYS A 112 3.79 3.78 21.38
C LYS A 112 2.33 3.73 20.94
N TYR A 113 2.07 3.16 19.77
CA TYR A 113 0.72 2.99 19.24
C TYR A 113 -0.18 2.16 20.17
N LEU A 114 0.33 1.08 20.76
CA LEU A 114 -0.44 0.25 21.70
C LEU A 114 -0.75 0.96 23.01
N VAL A 115 0.14 1.82 23.49
CA VAL A 115 -0.02 2.51 24.79
C VAL A 115 -0.87 3.78 24.66
N SER A 116 -0.61 4.58 23.63
CA SER A 116 -1.23 5.90 23.45
C SER A 116 -2.46 5.89 22.55
N GLY A 117 -2.71 4.78 21.83
CA GLY A 117 -3.68 4.72 20.76
C GLY A 117 -3.22 5.48 19.51
N GLY A 118 -3.62 5.01 18.34
CA GLY A 118 -3.44 5.74 17.09
C GLY A 118 -4.32 6.97 17.04
N CYS A 119 -3.83 8.13 17.45
CA CYS A 119 -4.46 9.40 17.10
C CYS A 119 -3.68 10.03 15.96
N LEU A 120 -4.34 10.22 14.82
CA LEU A 120 -3.95 11.30 13.90
C LEU A 120 -3.88 12.59 14.74
N PRO A 121 -2.94 13.51 14.46
CA PRO A 121 -3.18 14.91 14.75
C PRO A 121 -4.44 15.27 13.95
N ARG A 122 -5.62 15.05 14.53
CA ARG A 122 -6.88 15.40 13.91
C ARG A 122 -6.95 16.90 14.11
N GLU A 123 -6.66 17.65 13.06
CA GLU A 123 -7.04 19.06 13.05
C GLU A 123 -8.51 19.12 13.46
N PRO A 124 -8.88 19.93 14.47
CA PRO A 124 -10.27 20.04 14.86
C PRO A 124 -11.06 20.47 13.63
N LEU A 125 -12.09 19.69 13.29
CA LEU A 125 -12.95 20.02 12.16
C LEU A 125 -13.49 21.44 12.36
N PRO A 126 -13.39 22.32 11.35
CA PRO A 126 -13.96 23.65 11.43
C PRO A 126 -15.45 23.58 11.81
N PHE A 127 -15.90 24.47 12.70
CA PHE A 127 -17.30 24.50 13.17
C PHE A 127 -18.34 24.62 12.02
N SER A 128 -17.93 25.14 10.86
CA SER A 128 -18.76 25.20 9.65
C SER A 128 -19.14 23.81 9.11
N VAL A 129 -18.34 22.77 9.37
CA VAL A 129 -18.59 21.38 8.95
C VAL A 129 -19.47 20.64 9.97
N THR A 130 -19.44 21.04 11.25
CA THR A 130 -20.20 20.37 12.33
C THR A 130 -21.69 20.77 12.40
N GLY A 131 -22.11 21.82 11.67
CA GLY A 131 -23.49 22.32 11.70
C GLY A 131 -24.52 21.42 11.01
N ARG A 132 -24.08 20.61 10.03
CA ARG A 132 -24.85 19.54 9.39
C ARG A 132 -23.90 18.42 8.99
N LEU A 133 -23.79 17.43 9.87
CA LEU A 133 -23.04 16.21 9.56
C LEU A 133 -23.79 15.43 8.48
N PRO A 134 -23.18 15.18 7.31
CA PRO A 134 -23.75 14.29 6.32
C PRO A 134 -24.00 12.91 6.93
N THR A 135 -25.06 12.24 6.51
CA THR A 135 -25.30 10.84 6.89
C THR A 135 -24.28 9.92 6.22
N LEU A 136 -24.06 8.73 6.78
CA LEU A 136 -23.19 7.72 6.18
C LEU A 136 -23.59 7.42 4.72
N VAL A 137 -24.90 7.31 4.48
CA VAL A 137 -25.47 7.02 3.15
C VAL A 137 -25.19 8.16 2.17
N GLU A 138 -25.31 9.42 2.60
CA GLU A 138 -24.98 10.58 1.75
C GLU A 138 -23.49 10.61 1.39
N LEU A 139 -22.60 10.26 2.32
CA LEU A 139 -21.16 10.18 2.06
C LEU A 139 -20.80 9.04 1.10
N GLU A 140 -21.43 7.88 1.26
CA GLU A 140 -21.24 6.73 0.38
C GLU A 140 -21.71 7.03 -1.04
N ASN A 141 -22.92 7.57 -1.20
CA ASN A 141 -23.46 7.95 -2.50
C ASN A 141 -22.58 9.02 -3.17
N TYR A 142 -22.17 10.04 -2.42
CA TYR A 142 -21.26 11.06 -2.93
C TYR A 142 -19.92 10.47 -3.40
N ALA A 143 -19.32 9.57 -2.60
CA ALA A 143 -18.06 8.94 -2.97
C ALA A 143 -18.17 8.08 -4.24
N LEU A 144 -19.28 7.35 -4.40
CA LEU A 144 -19.58 6.57 -5.60
C LEU A 144 -19.78 7.47 -6.82
N ASP A 145 -20.59 8.52 -6.71
CA ASP A 145 -20.81 9.49 -7.79
C ASP A 145 -19.49 10.14 -8.24
N GLN A 146 -18.63 10.53 -7.29
CA GLN A 146 -17.31 11.08 -7.62
C GLN A 146 -16.41 10.05 -8.30
N TRP A 147 -16.44 8.79 -7.86
CA TRP A 147 -15.66 7.72 -8.47
C TRP A 147 -16.13 7.41 -9.90
N GLU A 148 -17.44 7.37 -10.14
CA GLU A 148 -18.02 7.19 -11.47
C GLU A 148 -17.65 8.35 -12.41
N CYS A 149 -17.75 9.60 -11.93
CA CYS A 149 -17.32 10.77 -12.70
C CYS A 149 -15.83 10.68 -13.08
N PHE A 150 -14.98 10.25 -12.14
CA PHE A 150 -13.56 10.05 -12.39
C PHE A 150 -13.30 8.97 -13.46
N LEU A 151 -13.97 7.81 -13.37
CA LEU A 151 -13.84 6.74 -14.36
C LEU A 151 -14.32 7.16 -15.75
N LEU A 152 -15.44 7.90 -15.83
CA LEU A 152 -15.95 8.43 -17.10
C LEU A 152 -14.94 9.39 -17.73
N GLN A 153 -14.33 10.28 -16.94
CA GLN A 153 -13.29 11.18 -17.44
C GLN A 153 -12.03 10.43 -17.89
N LEU A 154 -11.68 9.36 -17.18
CA LEU A 154 -10.53 8.54 -17.48
C LEU A 154 -10.66 7.88 -18.86
N ILE A 155 -11.85 7.37 -19.20
CA ILE A 155 -12.11 6.69 -20.47
C ILE A 155 -12.46 7.68 -21.59
N ASN A 156 -13.21 8.75 -21.26
CA ASN A 156 -13.76 9.68 -22.23
C ASN A 156 -13.65 11.13 -21.75
N SER A 157 -12.52 11.77 -22.05
CA SER A 157 -12.22 13.13 -21.60
C SER A 157 -13.09 14.22 -22.25
N SER A 158 -13.86 13.92 -23.30
CA SER A 158 -14.69 14.89 -24.02
C SER A 158 -16.14 14.99 -23.51
N GLN A 159 -16.58 14.09 -22.62
CA GLN A 159 -17.97 14.00 -22.14
C GLN A 159 -18.19 14.61 -20.74
N VAL A 160 -17.17 15.21 -20.12
CA VAL A 160 -17.26 15.63 -18.72
C VAL A 160 -17.47 17.14 -18.61
N GLU A 161 -18.73 17.56 -18.40
CA GLU A 161 -19.12 18.96 -18.16
C GLU A 161 -18.73 19.47 -16.76
N LYS A 162 -18.60 18.57 -15.78
CA LYS A 162 -18.10 18.87 -14.43
C LYS A 162 -16.63 18.47 -14.32
N GLY A 163 -15.73 19.41 -14.60
CA GLY A 163 -14.29 19.16 -14.48
C GLY A 163 -13.94 18.60 -13.10
N THR A 164 -13.26 17.46 -13.05
CA THR A 164 -12.63 17.00 -11.80
C THR A 164 -11.48 17.93 -11.42
N THR A 165 -11.09 17.86 -10.16
CA THR A 165 -9.96 18.63 -9.60
C THR A 165 -8.59 18.20 -10.14
N PHE A 166 -8.52 17.18 -10.99
CA PHE A 166 -7.27 16.65 -11.52
C PHE A 166 -6.75 17.45 -12.71
N SER A 167 -5.44 17.75 -12.71
CA SER A 167 -4.81 18.42 -13.84
C SER A 167 -4.76 17.52 -15.08
N SER A 168 -4.74 18.13 -16.26
CA SER A 168 -4.64 17.41 -17.54
C SER A 168 -3.41 16.51 -17.63
N SER A 169 -2.28 16.92 -17.03
CA SER A 169 -1.07 16.11 -16.94
C SER A 169 -1.25 14.87 -16.07
N MET A 170 -1.93 14.99 -14.94
CA MET A 170 -2.21 13.85 -14.05
C MET A 170 -3.20 12.87 -14.70
N MET A 171 -4.19 13.38 -15.43
CA MET A 171 -5.12 12.55 -16.19
C MET A 171 -4.39 11.73 -17.27
N LYS A 172 -3.44 12.33 -18.00
CA LYS A 172 -2.60 11.61 -18.96
C LYS A 172 -1.76 10.51 -18.32
N THR A 173 -1.28 10.73 -17.09
CA THR A 173 -0.59 9.69 -16.32
C THR A 173 -1.52 8.50 -16.06
N PHE A 174 -2.74 8.74 -15.58
CA PHE A 174 -3.67 7.64 -15.30
C PHE A 174 -4.16 6.93 -16.56
N GLN A 175 -4.27 7.65 -17.67
CA GLN A 175 -4.64 7.06 -18.97
C GLN A 175 -3.53 6.20 -19.59
N ARG A 176 -2.29 6.31 -19.11
CA ARG A 176 -1.16 5.56 -19.64
C ARG A 176 -1.39 4.06 -19.42
N GLY A 177 -1.44 3.31 -20.52
CA GLY A 177 -1.67 1.86 -20.50
C GLY A 177 -3.15 1.46 -20.45
N LEU A 178 -4.05 2.34 -20.03
CA LEU A 178 -5.51 2.13 -20.08
C LEU A 178 -6.11 2.51 -21.43
N LEU A 179 -5.61 3.58 -22.05
CA LEU A 179 -6.02 4.01 -23.38
C LEU A 179 -4.92 3.74 -24.40
N SER A 180 -5.32 3.26 -25.57
CA SER A 180 -4.48 3.17 -26.76
C SER A 180 -4.84 4.31 -27.71
N SER A 181 -3.86 5.13 -28.08
CA SER A 181 -3.99 6.08 -29.16
C SER A 181 -3.02 5.65 -30.26
N ARG A 182 -3.57 5.29 -31.42
CA ARG A 182 -2.80 5.19 -32.67
C ARG A 182 -2.92 6.55 -33.36
N ASP A 183 -1.84 6.99 -34.00
CA ASP A 183 -1.76 8.31 -34.64
C ASP A 183 -3.02 8.62 -35.46
N GLY A 184 -3.75 9.66 -35.06
CA GLY A 184 -4.92 10.19 -35.75
C GLY A 184 -6.29 9.60 -35.36
N GLU A 185 -6.36 8.55 -34.54
CA GLU A 185 -7.64 8.01 -34.04
C GLU A 185 -8.00 8.50 -32.64
N ALA A 186 -9.30 8.63 -32.36
CA ALA A 186 -9.82 8.84 -31.01
C ALA A 186 -9.29 7.75 -30.07
N ALA A 187 -8.91 8.13 -28.84
CA ALA A 187 -8.37 7.19 -27.87
C ALA A 187 -9.36 6.03 -27.62
N LYS A 188 -8.92 4.80 -27.86
CA LYS A 188 -9.71 3.57 -27.67
C LYS A 188 -9.21 2.85 -26.42
N LEU A 189 -10.14 2.31 -25.65
CA LEU A 189 -9.83 1.53 -24.46
C LEU A 189 -8.96 0.32 -24.83
N SER A 190 -7.82 0.16 -24.17
CA SER A 190 -6.92 -0.97 -24.38
C SER A 190 -7.47 -2.23 -23.68
N GLU A 191 -6.91 -3.41 -23.96
CA GLU A 191 -7.24 -4.64 -23.23
C GLU A 191 -7.04 -4.48 -21.71
N ASN A 192 -5.94 -3.84 -21.30
CA ASN A 192 -5.66 -3.52 -19.90
C ASN A 192 -6.67 -2.51 -19.33
N GLY A 193 -7.15 -1.57 -20.16
CA GLY A 193 -8.21 -0.65 -19.81
C GLY A 193 -9.53 -1.36 -19.52
N PHE A 194 -9.91 -2.33 -20.36
CA PHE A 194 -11.09 -3.17 -20.09
C PHE A 194 -10.93 -4.00 -18.82
N GLN A 195 -9.76 -4.62 -18.62
CA GLN A 195 -9.48 -5.36 -17.39
C GLN A 195 -9.60 -4.48 -16.15
N PHE A 196 -9.04 -3.27 -16.19
CA PHE A 196 -9.13 -2.30 -15.09
C PHE A 196 -10.58 -1.97 -14.72
N LEU A 197 -11.45 -1.73 -15.70
CA LEU A 197 -12.87 -1.42 -15.43
C LEU A 197 -13.65 -2.59 -14.82
N LEU A 198 -13.22 -3.83 -15.08
CA LEU A 198 -13.84 -5.03 -14.52
C LEU A 198 -13.28 -5.42 -13.13
N MET A 199 -12.24 -4.73 -12.65
CA MET A 199 -11.71 -4.93 -11.31
C MET A 199 -12.67 -4.37 -10.25
N GLU A 200 -12.56 -4.90 -9.03
CA GLU A 200 -13.20 -4.31 -7.85
C GLU A 200 -12.65 -2.89 -7.55
N THR A 201 -13.49 -2.01 -7.00
CA THR A 201 -13.16 -0.60 -6.71
C THR A 201 -11.87 -0.45 -5.91
N ASN A 202 -11.66 -1.31 -4.90
CA ASN A 202 -10.43 -1.28 -4.09
C ASN A 202 -9.18 -1.53 -4.92
N ALA A 203 -9.23 -2.50 -5.84
CA ALA A 203 -8.09 -2.82 -6.69
C ALA A 203 -7.85 -1.73 -7.74
N GLN A 204 -8.92 -1.12 -8.27
CA GLN A 204 -8.81 0.05 -9.15
C GLN A 204 -8.14 1.24 -8.44
N LEU A 205 -8.56 1.56 -7.21
CA LEU A 205 -7.96 2.62 -6.40
C LEU A 205 -6.46 2.40 -6.18
N TRP A 206 -6.06 1.19 -5.81
CA TRP A 206 -4.64 0.87 -5.62
C TRP A 206 -3.83 0.96 -6.90
N TYR A 207 -4.40 0.57 -8.04
CA TYR A 207 -3.76 0.75 -9.34
C TYR A 207 -3.49 2.23 -9.63
N ILE A 208 -4.49 3.09 -9.45
CA ILE A 208 -4.36 4.55 -9.67
C ILE A 208 -3.35 5.16 -8.70
N MET A 209 -3.41 4.80 -7.41
CA MET A 209 -2.44 5.27 -6.40
C MET A 209 -1.00 4.88 -6.74
N ARG A 210 -0.79 3.66 -7.24
CA ARG A 210 0.52 3.17 -7.66
C ARG A 210 1.09 3.99 -8.81
N GLU A 211 0.29 4.25 -9.84
CA GLU A 211 0.73 5.05 -10.99
C GLU A 211 0.95 6.53 -10.61
N TYR A 212 0.15 7.05 -9.68
CA TYR A 212 0.35 8.38 -9.10
C TYR A 212 1.72 8.50 -8.41
N ILE A 213 2.01 7.59 -7.46
CA ILE A 213 3.27 7.60 -6.70
C ILE A 213 4.46 7.43 -7.65
N SER A 214 4.37 6.49 -8.59
CA SER A 214 5.45 6.23 -9.56
C SER A 214 5.75 7.47 -10.41
N SER A 215 4.71 8.22 -10.80
CA SER A 215 4.88 9.43 -11.60
C SER A 215 5.38 10.62 -10.79
N ALA A 216 4.97 10.73 -9.53
CA ALA A 216 5.46 11.74 -8.61
C ALA A 216 6.95 11.58 -8.33
N GLU A 217 7.43 10.34 -8.15
CA GLU A 217 8.88 10.08 -7.96
C GLU A 217 9.72 10.50 -9.17
N VAL A 218 9.23 10.23 -10.38
CA VAL A 218 9.91 10.66 -11.62
C VAL A 218 9.99 12.17 -11.69
N LEU A 219 8.90 12.88 -11.39
CA LEU A 219 8.90 14.35 -11.39
C LEU A 219 9.89 14.92 -10.37
N VAL A 220 9.94 14.39 -9.15
CA VAL A 220 10.90 14.85 -8.13
C VAL A 220 12.35 14.59 -8.55
N SER A 221 12.64 13.48 -9.24
CA SER A 221 13.98 13.19 -9.76
C SER A 221 14.38 14.02 -10.99
N PHE A 222 13.44 14.70 -11.65
CA PHE A 222 13.73 15.62 -12.76
C PHE A 222 13.97 17.07 -12.29
N TYR A 223 13.51 17.41 -11.08
CA TYR A 223 13.65 18.75 -10.51
C TYR A 223 14.76 18.85 -9.43
N LEU A 224 15.44 17.74 -9.14
CA LEU A 224 16.67 17.66 -8.33
C LEU A 224 17.84 17.25 -9.22
#